data_AF-A0A1B1S042-F1
#
_entry.id   AF-A0A1B1S042-F1
#
_cell.length_a   1.000
_cell.length_b   1.000
_cell.length_c   1.000
_cell.angle_alpha   90.00
_cell.angle_beta   90.00
_cell.angle_gamma   90.00
#
_symmetry.space_group_name_H-M   'P 1'
#
loop_
_entity.id
_entity.type
_entity.pdbx_description
1 polymer ?
#
loop_
_entity_poly.entity_id
_entity_poly.type
_entity_poly.pdbx_seq_one_letter_code
_entity_poly.pdbx_strand_id
1 'polypeptide(L)'
;MDFLYFPEDKSEYIPGIISVVIIFILSILIVRLLTKASRKQVKKLEEQGYPVVYKDGLDVKNVDDNSSELKKTQANADEQKRMHDNKET
;
A
#
# COMPACT_ATOMS: atom_id res chain seq x y z
N MET A 1 1.74 35.57 24.25
CA MET A 1 1.39 34.72 23.11
C MET A 1 2.61 34.69 22.22
N ASP A 2 3.33 33.57 22.18
CA ASP A 2 4.46 33.43 21.26
C ASP A 2 3.88 33.30 19.85
N PHE A 3 3.99 34.37 19.09
CA PHE A 3 3.73 34.35 17.66
C PHE A 3 4.73 33.39 17.04
N LEU A 4 4.23 32.39 16.30
CA LEU A 4 5.04 31.66 15.35
C LEU A 4 5.69 32.70 14.43
N TYR A 5 7.01 32.92 14.60
CA TYR A 5 7.77 33.81 13.75
C TYR A 5 7.96 33.08 12.42
N PHE A 6 7.08 33.39 11.49
CA PHE A 6 7.23 32.96 10.12
C PHE A 6 8.12 33.99 9.42
N PRO A 7 9.33 33.64 8.97
CA PRO A 7 10.12 34.53 8.14
C PRO A 7 9.31 35.09 6.99
N GLU A 8 9.41 36.40 6.77
CA GLU A 8 8.71 37.07 5.67
C GLU A 8 9.19 36.56 4.31
N ASP A 9 10.45 36.10 4.22
CA ASP A 9 11.00 35.46 3.04
C ASP A 9 10.94 33.93 3.15
N LYS A 10 10.19 33.32 2.24
CA LYS A 10 9.99 31.86 2.15
C LYS A 10 11.28 31.10 1.85
N SER A 11 12.32 31.79 1.37
CA SER A 11 13.62 31.21 1.10
C SER A 11 14.26 30.56 2.33
N GLU A 12 13.95 31.06 3.53
CA GLU A 12 14.51 30.55 4.78
C GLU A 12 13.96 29.15 5.16
N TYR A 13 12.82 28.73 4.61
CA TYR A 13 12.28 27.37 4.81
C TYR A 13 12.88 26.31 3.88
N ILE A 14 13.49 26.74 2.77
CA ILE A 14 14.11 25.85 1.77
C ILE A 14 15.07 24.84 2.42
N PRO A 15 16.02 25.23 3.29
CA PRO A 15 16.92 24.26 3.95
C PRO A 15 16.17 23.21 4.79
N GLY A 16 15.04 23.57 5.41
CA GLY A 16 14.21 22.65 6.17
C GLY A 16 13.56 21.60 5.28
N ILE A 17 12.95 22.02 4.17
CA ILE A 17 12.30 21.11 3.20
C ILE A 17 13.33 20.16 2.58
N ILE A 18 14.52 20.66 2.23
CA ILE A 18 15.61 19.83 1.69
C ILE A 18 16.00 18.74 2.69
N SER A 19 16.13 19.09 3.97
CA SER A 19 16.48 18.14 5.03
C SER A 19 15.44 17.03 5.16
N VAL A 20 14.15 17.39 5.14
CA VAL A 20 13.04 16.42 5.18
C VAL A 20 13.09 15.49 3.98
N VAL A 21 13.29 16.03 2.77
CA VAL A 21 13.37 15.23 1.54
C VAL A 21 14.54 14.26 1.58
N ILE A 22 15.71 14.69 2.05
CA ILE A 22 16.90 13.84 2.17
C ILE A 22 16.63 12.69 3.14
N ILE A 23 16.13 12.99 4.34
CA ILE A 23 15.84 11.96 5.35
C ILE A 23 14.77 10.99 4.85
N PHE A 24 13.76 11.49 4.14
CA PHE A 24 12.71 10.66 3.58
C PHE A 24 13.23 9.68 2.54
N ILE A 25 14.08 10.16 1.62
CA ILE A 25 14.74 9.29 0.62
C ILE A 25 15.62 8.26 1.32
N LEU A 26 16.44 8.68 2.30
CA LEU A 26 17.29 7.78 3.07
C LEU A 26 16.46 6.71 3.79
N SER A 27 15.35 7.07 4.42
CA SER A 27 14.44 6.15 5.10
C SER A 27 13.96 5.05 4.15
N ILE A 28 13.47 5.42 2.96
CA ILE A 28 13.03 4.47 1.95
C ILE A 28 14.17 3.54 1.52
N LEU A 29 15.37 4.07 1.31
CA LEU A 29 16.53 3.28 0.94
C LEU A 29 16.93 2.29 2.05
N ILE A 30 16.94 2.72 3.31
CA ILE A 30 17.26 1.89 4.47
C ILE A 30 16.26 0.74 4.57
N VAL A 31 14.97 1.03 4.51
CA VAL A 31 13.92 0.00 4.56
C VAL A 31 14.10 -1.00 3.42
N ARG A 32 14.34 -0.53 2.19
CA ARG A 32 14.57 -1.42 1.04
C ARG A 32 15.81 -2.31 1.21
N LEU A 33 16.91 -1.74 1.69
CA LEU A 33 18.14 -2.50 1.93
C LEU A 33 17.95 -3.53 3.04
N LEU A 34 17.28 -3.15 4.14
CA LEU A 34 17.00 -4.03 5.27
C LEU A 34 16.09 -5.20 4.87
N THR A 35 15.00 -4.94 4.12
CA THR A 35 14.12 -6.00 3.62
C THR A 35 14.87 -6.96 2.70
N LYS A 36 15.72 -6.45 1.80
CA LYS A 36 16.51 -7.30 0.90
C LYS A 36 17.53 -8.15 1.66
N ALA A 37 18.19 -7.59 2.68
CA ALA A 37 19.13 -8.30 3.53
C ALA A 37 18.42 -9.36 4.37
N SER A 38 17.26 -9.05 4.93
CA SER A 38 16.44 -9.96 5.74
C SER A 38 16.01 -11.20 4.94
N ARG A 39 15.53 -11.03 3.71
CA ARG A 39 15.14 -12.16 2.84
C ARG A 39 16.29 -13.15 2.60
N LYS A 40 17.52 -12.67 2.47
CA LYS A 40 18.71 -13.54 2.33
C LYS A 40 19.00 -14.31 3.61
N GLN A 41 18.82 -13.70 4.77
CA GLN A 41 19.05 -14.37 6.05
C GLN A 41 18.01 -15.45 6.30
N VAL A 42 16.74 -15.16 6.00
CA VAL A 42 15.67 -16.15 6.12
C VAL A 42 15.92 -17.37 5.23
N LYS A 43 16.32 -17.17 3.97
CA LYS A 43 16.62 -18.29 3.08
C LYS A 43 17.72 -19.21 3.66
N LYS A 44 18.76 -18.62 4.25
CA LYS A 44 19.82 -19.39 4.92
C LYS A 44 19.32 -20.17 6.13
N LEU A 45 18.37 -19.61 6.90
CA LEU A 45 17.78 -20.29 8.06
C LEU A 45 16.89 -21.46 7.65
N GLU A 46 16.17 -21.33 6.55
CA GLU A 46 15.37 -22.41 5.95
C GLU A 46 16.26 -23.56 5.46
N GLU A 47 17.37 -23.25 4.78
CA GLU A 47 18.39 -24.24 4.39
C GLU A 47 19.00 -24.97 5.61
N GLN A 48 19.02 -24.33 6.77
CA GLN A 48 19.50 -24.90 8.04
C GLN A 48 18.42 -25.70 8.80
N GLY A 49 17.21 -25.82 8.25
CA GLY A 49 16.11 -26.61 8.83
C GLY A 49 15.32 -25.91 9.93
N TYR A 50 15.50 -24.59 10.11
CA TYR A 50 14.66 -23.82 11.04
C TYR A 50 13.33 -23.45 10.36
N PRO A 51 12.18 -23.67 11.02
CA PRO A 51 10.89 -23.27 10.46
C PRO A 51 10.78 -21.75 10.46
N VAL A 52 10.68 -21.14 9.28
CA VAL A 52 10.55 -19.68 9.15
C VAL A 52 9.11 -19.32 8.79
N VAL A 53 8.38 -18.76 9.76
CA VAL A 53 6.99 -18.34 9.58
C VAL A 53 6.97 -16.91 9.06
N TYR A 54 6.77 -16.76 7.74
CA TYR A 54 6.47 -15.45 7.17
C TYR A 54 5.03 -15.07 7.47
N LYS A 55 4.85 -13.97 8.18
CA LYS A 55 3.56 -13.28 8.27
C LYS A 55 3.52 -12.30 7.11
N ASP A 56 3.12 -12.78 5.93
CA ASP A 56 3.08 -11.97 4.72
C ASP A 56 2.06 -10.83 4.92
N GLY A 57 2.59 -9.63 5.09
CA GLY A 57 1.78 -8.44 5.31
C GLY A 57 1.31 -7.90 3.97
N LEU A 58 0.08 -8.25 3.60
CA LEU A 58 -0.74 -7.57 2.60
C LEU A 58 -0.24 -7.68 1.13
N ASP A 59 -0.71 -8.73 0.43
CA ASP A 59 -0.69 -8.84 -1.04
C ASP A 59 -1.57 -7.78 -1.72
N VAL A 60 -1.16 -6.50 -1.68
CA VAL A 60 -1.71 -5.45 -2.55
C VAL A 60 -1.07 -5.57 -3.94
N LYS A 61 -1.26 -6.71 -4.58
CA LYS A 61 -0.91 -6.91 -6.00
C LYS A 61 -2.00 -7.63 -6.79
N ASN A 62 -3.03 -8.18 -6.12
CA ASN A 62 -4.12 -8.92 -6.74
C ASN A 62 -5.49 -8.22 -6.64
N VAL A 63 -5.58 -6.99 -6.10
CA VAL A 63 -6.87 -6.27 -5.96
C VAL A 63 -7.34 -5.63 -7.28
N ASP A 64 -6.46 -5.54 -8.28
CA ASP A 64 -6.78 -4.88 -9.55
C ASP A 64 -7.56 -5.80 -10.52
N ASP A 65 -7.59 -7.12 -10.30
CA ASP A 65 -8.21 -8.07 -11.25
C ASP A 65 -9.70 -8.37 -10.98
N ASN A 66 -10.18 -8.15 -9.75
CA ASN A 66 -11.53 -8.56 -9.33
C ASN A 66 -12.64 -7.52 -9.61
N SER A 67 -12.31 -6.37 -10.20
CA SER A 67 -13.32 -5.38 -10.65
C SER A 67 -14.14 -5.88 -11.85
N SER A 68 -13.68 -6.93 -12.53
CA SER A 68 -14.35 -7.47 -13.74
C SER A 68 -15.42 -8.53 -13.43
N GLU A 69 -15.31 -9.25 -12.31
CA GLU A 69 -16.29 -10.25 -11.87
C GLU A 69 -17.51 -9.61 -11.18
N LEU A 70 -17.29 -8.60 -10.34
CA LEU A 70 -18.38 -7.87 -9.65
C LEU A 70 -19.38 -7.22 -10.63
N LYS A 71 -18.93 -6.79 -11.81
CA LYS A 71 -19.81 -6.21 -12.84
C LYS A 71 -20.70 -7.25 -13.53
N LYS A 72 -20.23 -8.49 -13.67
CA LYS A 72 -20.99 -9.58 -14.33
C LYS A 72 -22.07 -10.14 -13.41
N THR A 73 -21.82 -10.20 -12.12
CA THR A 73 -22.79 -10.67 -11.12
C THR A 73 -23.92 -9.66 -10.91
N GLN A 74 -23.63 -8.36 -10.97
CA GLN A 74 -24.65 -7.31 -10.89
C GLN A 74 -25.56 -7.29 -12.13
N ALA A 75 -24.99 -7.42 -13.34
CA ALA A 75 -25.80 -7.53 -14.56
C ALA A 75 -26.75 -8.74 -14.55
N ASN A 76 -26.31 -9.89 -14.02
CA ASN A 76 -27.15 -11.08 -13.90
C ASN A 76 -28.19 -10.99 -12.77
N ALA A 77 -27.91 -10.24 -11.70
CA ALA A 77 -28.86 -10.01 -10.61
C ALA A 77 -29.97 -9.04 -11.02
N ASP A 78 -29.62 -7.99 -11.78
CA ASP A 78 -30.57 -7.02 -12.30
C ASP A 78 -31.50 -7.62 -13.36
N GLU A 79 -31.01 -8.56 -14.16
CA GLU A 79 -31.82 -9.27 -15.16
C GLU A 79 -32.79 -10.28 -14.54
N GLN A 80 -32.38 -10.98 -13.47
CA GLN A 80 -33.25 -11.87 -12.70
C GLN A 80 -34.35 -11.11 -11.96
N LYS A 81 -34.05 -9.91 -11.44
CA LYS A 81 -35.05 -9.08 -10.76
C LYS A 81 -36.11 -8.53 -11.72
N ARG A 82 -35.70 -8.16 -12.95
CA ARG A 82 -36.60 -7.72 -14.02
C ARG A 82 -37.53 -8.82 -14.55
N MET A 83 -37.11 -10.08 -14.48
CA MET A 83 -37.96 -11.23 -14.85
C MET A 83 -38.98 -11.60 -13.77
N HIS A 84 -38.69 -11.31 -12.49
CA HIS A 84 -39.60 -11.60 -11.39
C HIS A 84 -40.78 -10.61 -11.35
N ASP A 85 -40.53 -9.32 -11.59
CA ASP A 85 -41.58 -8.29 -11.54
C ASP A 85 -42.59 -8.38 -12.71
N ASN A 86 -42.22 -8.98 -13.85
CA ASN A 86 -43.12 -9.18 -15.00
C ASN A 86 -44.04 -10.42 -14.88
N LYS A 87 -43.96 -11.15 -13.76
CA LYS A 87 -44.76 -12.36 -13.52
C LYS A 87 -45.91 -12.14 -12.52
N GLU A 88 -46.04 -10.94 -11.96
CA GLU A 88 -47.05 -10.58 -10.95
C GLU A 88 -48.10 -9.54 -11.46
N THR A 89 -48.17 -9.29 -12.77
CA THR A 89 -49.30 -8.64 -13.47
C THR A 89 -49.87 -9.55 -14.53
#